data_AF-A0A563UEN4-F1
#
_entry.id   AF-A0A563UEN4-F1
#
_cell.length_a   1.000
_cell.length_b   1.000
_cell.length_c   1.000
_cell.angle_alpha   90.00
_cell.angle_beta   90.00
_cell.angle_gamma   90.00
#
_symmetry.space_group_name_H-M   'P 1'
#
loop_
_entity.id
_entity.type
_entity.pdbx_description
1 polymer ?
#
loop_
_entity_poly.entity_id
_entity_poly.type
_entity_poly.pdbx_seq_one_letter_code
_entity_poly.pdbx_strand_id
1 'polypeptide(L)'
;MKLALALFLLFISIAAFAQKLPLNYGLAMERGVPSIAAEALKAKFDTALAYTNEGFWRSNTISYVFVSVKEKTYYKGSISTRRLSKGNWHSAKVKFKKINTLQGKKLFQYVNKSALWTLNPDSLNDQRVRDEKGKLQEIKVYDGSNNVFEKITSFDCLTIQAYAPEVFIKEYQLDNGRKKFIAVRDYFLSRYRKL
;
A
#
# COMPACT_ATOMS: atom_id res chain seq x y z
N MET A 1 10.27 -41.94 -30.71
CA MET A 1 9.77 -40.58 -31.02
C MET A 1 8.41 -40.24 -30.41
N LYS A 2 7.40 -41.12 -30.45
CA LYS A 2 6.04 -40.79 -29.93
C LYS A 2 5.99 -40.53 -28.41
N LEU A 3 6.83 -41.19 -27.62
CA LEU A 3 6.88 -41.01 -26.15
C LEU A 3 7.48 -39.66 -25.72
N ALA A 4 8.51 -39.19 -26.43
CA ALA A 4 9.17 -37.92 -26.14
C ALA A 4 8.25 -36.71 -26.44
N LEU A 5 7.43 -36.82 -27.49
CA LEU A 5 6.44 -35.80 -27.84
C LEU A 5 5.33 -35.69 -26.78
N ALA A 6 4.89 -36.81 -26.23
CA ALA A 6 3.90 -36.85 -25.16
C ALA A 6 4.42 -36.25 -23.84
N LEU A 7 5.67 -36.55 -23.47
CA LEU A 7 6.35 -35.94 -22.32
C LEU A 7 6.53 -34.43 -22.50
N PHE A 8 6.91 -33.97 -23.69
CA PHE A 8 7.06 -32.55 -23.98
C PHE A 8 5.73 -31.78 -23.88
N LEU A 9 4.63 -32.37 -24.39
CA LEU A 9 3.28 -31.80 -24.25
C LEU A 9 2.78 -31.76 -22.80
N LEU A 10 3.17 -32.74 -21.96
CA LEU A 10 2.86 -32.76 -20.54
C LEU A 10 3.63 -31.68 -19.76
N PHE A 11 4.86 -31.36 -20.16
CA PHE A 11 5.63 -30.26 -19.57
C PHE A 11 5.08 -28.88 -19.96
N ILE A 12 4.56 -28.71 -21.17
CA ILE A 12 3.96 -27.45 -21.64
C ILE A 12 2.68 -27.13 -20.85
N SER A 13 1.85 -28.14 -20.54
CA SER A 13 0.61 -27.94 -19.78
C SER A 13 0.86 -27.57 -18.31
N ILE A 14 1.96 -28.03 -17.72
CA ILE A 14 2.38 -27.63 -16.36
C ILE A 14 2.91 -26.19 -16.35
N ALA A 15 3.61 -25.77 -17.40
CA ALA A 15 4.12 -24.40 -17.53
C ALA A 15 3.00 -23.35 -17.72
N ALA A 16 1.90 -23.70 -18.40
CA ALA A 16 0.75 -22.82 -18.59
C ALA A 16 -0.01 -22.50 -17.28
N PHE A 17 0.06 -23.38 -16.28
CA PHE A 17 -0.54 -23.15 -14.95
C PHE A 17 0.35 -22.32 -14.00
N ALA A 18 1.62 -22.06 -14.37
CA ALA A 18 2.60 -21.43 -13.48
C ALA A 18 2.63 -19.89 -13.55
N GLN A 19 1.96 -19.27 -14.54
CA GLN A 19 1.90 -17.80 -14.65
C GLN A 19 0.45 -17.31 -14.57
N LYS A 20 -0.17 -17.42 -13.38
CA LYS A 20 -1.25 -16.50 -13.06
C LYS A 20 -0.63 -15.11 -12.93
N LEU A 21 -0.98 -14.21 -13.86
CA LEU A 21 -0.73 -12.78 -13.72
C LEU A 21 -1.14 -12.35 -12.29
N PRO A 22 -0.28 -11.65 -11.54
CA PRO A 22 -0.67 -11.14 -10.24
C PRO A 22 -1.79 -10.12 -10.46
N LEU A 23 -3.00 -10.47 -9.99
CA LEU A 23 -4.03 -9.48 -9.70
C LEU A 23 -3.42 -8.49 -8.70
N ASN A 24 -3.63 -7.19 -8.94
CA ASN A 24 -3.36 -6.15 -7.95
C ASN A 24 -4.18 -6.47 -6.69
N TYR A 25 -3.55 -6.99 -5.65
CA TYR A 25 -4.22 -7.44 -4.43
C TYR A 25 -4.04 -6.41 -3.33
N GLY A 26 -5.16 -5.97 -2.74
CA GLY A 26 -5.20 -5.14 -1.52
C GLY A 26 -6.11 -3.92 -1.62
N LEU A 27 -6.38 -3.47 -2.84
CA LEU A 27 -7.39 -2.47 -3.09
C LEU A 27 -8.68 -3.13 -3.53
N ALA A 28 -9.68 -2.98 -2.70
CA ALA A 28 -11.02 -2.67 -3.16
C ALA A 28 -10.96 -1.44 -4.11
N MET A 29 -10.50 -1.66 -5.34
CA MET A 29 -10.54 -0.70 -6.45
C MET A 29 -11.31 -1.28 -7.65
N GLU A 30 -12.12 -2.31 -7.42
CA GLU A 30 -13.40 -2.34 -8.09
C GLU A 30 -14.20 -1.14 -7.54
N ARG A 31 -14.45 -0.16 -8.40
CA ARG A 31 -15.13 1.09 -8.05
C ARG A 31 -16.33 0.81 -7.14
N GLY A 32 -16.26 1.21 -5.86
CA GLY A 32 -17.37 1.13 -4.92
C GLY A 32 -17.17 0.24 -3.68
N VAL A 33 -16.10 -0.56 -3.59
CA VAL A 33 -15.82 -1.36 -2.39
C VAL A 33 -14.84 -0.58 -1.47
N PRO A 34 -15.14 -0.39 -0.17
CA PRO A 34 -14.22 0.27 0.76
C PRO A 34 -12.99 -0.61 1.08
N SER A 35 -11.85 0.02 1.37
CA SER A 35 -10.64 -0.70 1.82
C SER A 35 -10.88 -1.42 3.15
N ILE A 36 -10.09 -2.47 3.42
CA ILE A 36 -10.14 -3.21 4.70
C ILE A 36 -9.95 -2.26 5.90
N ALA A 37 -9.08 -1.26 5.77
CA ALA A 37 -8.87 -0.29 6.83
C ALA A 37 -10.06 0.66 6.98
N ALA A 38 -10.66 1.14 5.88
CA ALA A 38 -11.86 1.96 5.92
C ALA A 38 -13.04 1.23 6.58
N GLU A 39 -13.30 -0.02 6.19
CA GLU A 39 -14.34 -0.86 6.81
C GLU A 39 -14.11 -1.03 8.32
N ALA A 40 -12.87 -1.29 8.72
CA ALA A 40 -12.51 -1.56 10.10
C ALA A 40 -12.54 -0.31 11.00
N LEU A 41 -12.27 0.89 10.45
CA LEU A 41 -12.00 2.10 11.24
C LEU A 41 -13.09 3.17 11.16
N LYS A 42 -13.85 3.30 10.06
CA LYS A 42 -14.77 4.43 9.83
C LYS A 42 -15.83 4.61 10.92
N ALA A 43 -16.32 3.51 11.50
CA ALA A 43 -17.34 3.54 12.56
C ALA A 43 -16.74 3.61 13.98
N LYS A 44 -15.41 3.54 14.12
CA LYS A 44 -14.73 3.44 15.43
C LYS A 44 -14.06 4.76 15.85
N PHE A 45 -13.68 5.61 14.90
CA PHE A 45 -12.87 6.80 15.14
C PHE A 45 -13.38 7.98 14.31
N ASP A 46 -13.15 9.20 14.78
CA ASP A 46 -13.50 10.42 14.07
C ASP A 46 -12.62 10.58 12.81
N THR A 47 -11.34 10.26 12.96
CA THR A 47 -10.38 10.22 11.85
C THR A 47 -9.28 9.19 12.15
N ALA A 48 -8.83 8.48 11.13
CA ALA A 48 -7.68 7.60 11.17
C ALA A 48 -6.75 7.83 9.98
N LEU A 49 -5.44 7.71 10.24
CA LEU A 49 -4.40 7.63 9.24
C LEU A 49 -3.84 6.22 9.27
N ALA A 50 -4.04 5.46 8.20
CA ALA A 50 -3.58 4.09 8.08
C ALA A 50 -2.50 3.99 7.00
N TYR A 51 -1.59 3.05 7.18
CA TYR A 51 -0.52 2.74 6.25
C TYR A 51 -0.33 1.23 6.14
N THR A 52 -0.15 0.75 4.91
CA THR A 52 0.24 -0.63 4.60
C THR A 52 1.36 -0.64 3.56
N ASN A 53 2.14 -1.72 3.56
CA ASN A 53 3.06 -2.06 2.49
C ASN A 53 2.73 -3.49 2.03
N GLU A 54 2.43 -3.64 0.75
CA GLU A 54 2.03 -4.90 0.15
C GLU A 54 3.05 -5.32 -0.91
N GLY A 55 3.62 -6.50 -0.77
CA GLY A 55 4.54 -7.06 -1.75
C GLY A 55 3.82 -7.48 -3.04
N PHE A 56 4.52 -7.35 -4.17
CA PHE A 56 4.06 -7.79 -5.50
C PHE A 56 3.78 -9.29 -5.54
N TRP A 57 4.61 -10.08 -4.88
CA TRP A 57 4.36 -11.51 -4.69
C TRP A 57 3.25 -11.71 -3.67
N ARG A 58 2.10 -12.20 -4.16
CA ARG A 58 0.89 -12.62 -3.43
C ARG A 58 1.10 -12.74 -1.91
N SER A 59 0.78 -11.69 -1.17
CA SER A 59 0.72 -11.79 0.28
C SER A 59 -0.61 -12.44 0.70
N ASN A 60 -0.53 -13.52 1.48
CA ASN A 60 -1.72 -14.13 2.09
C ASN A 60 -2.22 -13.32 3.29
N THR A 61 -1.55 -12.21 3.64
CA THR A 61 -1.87 -11.38 4.79
C THR A 61 -1.78 -9.90 4.42
N ILE A 62 -2.79 -9.12 4.75
CA ILE A 62 -2.72 -7.66 4.67
C ILE A 62 -2.58 -7.13 6.10
N SER A 63 -1.63 -6.20 6.31
CA SER A 63 -1.34 -5.64 7.62
C SER A 63 -1.21 -4.12 7.55
N TYR A 64 -2.16 -3.41 8.16
CA TYR A 64 -2.06 -1.97 8.36
C TYR A 64 -1.50 -1.65 9.73
N VAL A 65 -0.77 -0.54 9.80
CA VAL A 65 -0.59 0.23 11.04
C VAL A 65 -1.38 1.52 10.92
N PHE A 66 -1.96 2.00 12.02
CA PHE A 66 -2.75 3.22 12.01
C PHE A 66 -2.57 4.05 13.26
N VAL A 67 -2.80 5.34 13.12
CA VAL A 67 -3.09 6.25 14.23
C VAL A 67 -4.46 6.85 14.05
N SER A 68 -5.21 7.01 15.13
CA SER A 68 -6.57 7.54 15.07
C SER A 68 -6.86 8.52 16.20
N VAL A 69 -7.91 9.32 16.00
CA VAL A 69 -8.47 10.20 17.01
C VAL A 69 -9.94 9.86 17.21
N LYS A 70 -10.36 9.78 18.47
CA LYS A 70 -11.77 9.71 18.89
C LYS A 70 -11.94 10.62 20.09
N GLU A 71 -12.82 11.61 20.02
CA GLU A 71 -13.16 12.49 21.13
C GLU A 71 -11.89 13.12 21.76
N LYS A 72 -10.99 13.64 20.91
CA LYS A 72 -9.67 14.21 21.29
C LYS A 72 -8.67 13.22 21.92
N THR A 73 -9.04 11.95 22.09
CA THR A 73 -8.13 10.88 22.52
C THR A 73 -7.45 10.26 21.31
N TYR A 74 -6.13 10.10 21.38
CA TYR A 74 -5.35 9.50 20.31
C TYR A 74 -5.07 8.03 20.59
N TYR A 75 -5.08 7.25 19.52
CA TYR A 75 -4.80 5.82 19.54
C TYR A 75 -3.78 5.47 18.46
N LYS A 76 -3.05 4.38 18.71
CA LYS A 76 -2.32 3.66 17.68
C LYS A 76 -2.80 2.22 17.63
N GLY A 77 -2.72 1.62 16.46
CA GLY A 77 -3.12 0.23 16.33
C GLY A 77 -2.64 -0.41 15.04
N SER A 78 -3.02 -1.67 14.90
CA SER A 78 -2.79 -2.48 13.72
C SER A 78 -4.07 -3.16 13.29
N ILE A 79 -4.20 -3.36 11.99
CA ILE A 79 -5.25 -4.18 11.39
C ILE A 79 -4.55 -5.32 10.68
N SER A 80 -5.03 -6.54 10.85
CA SER A 80 -4.57 -7.66 10.05
C SER A 80 -5.72 -8.51 9.55
N THR A 81 -5.62 -8.96 8.31
CA THR A 81 -6.51 -9.98 7.76
C THR A 81 -5.69 -10.99 6.97
N ARG A 82 -6.20 -12.22 6.93
CA ARG A 82 -5.60 -13.33 6.19
C ARG A 82 -6.57 -13.77 5.09
N ARG A 83 -6.02 -14.11 3.94
CA ARG A 83 -6.77 -14.69 2.82
C ARG A 83 -7.11 -16.15 3.09
N LEU A 84 -8.36 -16.50 2.79
CA LEU A 84 -8.88 -17.86 2.80
C LEU A 84 -8.43 -18.62 1.54
N SER A 85 -8.42 -19.95 1.63
CA SER A 85 -8.08 -20.84 0.51
C SER A 85 -8.97 -20.62 -0.73
N LYS A 86 -10.24 -20.23 -0.52
CA LYS A 86 -11.22 -19.91 -1.57
C LYS A 86 -11.07 -18.50 -2.17
N GLY A 87 -10.04 -17.75 -1.79
CA GLY A 87 -9.75 -16.41 -2.33
C GLY A 87 -10.38 -15.24 -1.57
N ASN A 88 -11.39 -15.49 -0.73
CA ASN A 88 -12.02 -14.50 0.16
C ASN A 88 -11.09 -14.05 1.31
N TRP A 89 -11.39 -12.92 1.96
CA TRP A 89 -10.66 -12.44 3.14
C TRP A 89 -11.38 -12.81 4.43
N HIS A 90 -10.63 -13.14 5.50
CA HIS A 90 -11.20 -13.18 6.84
C HIS A 90 -11.62 -11.79 7.31
N SER A 91 -12.53 -11.74 8.30
CA SER A 91 -12.82 -10.49 9.02
C SER A 91 -11.53 -9.88 9.59
N ALA A 92 -11.39 -8.57 9.43
CA ALA A 92 -10.23 -7.84 9.88
C ALA A 92 -10.09 -7.85 11.42
N LYS A 93 -8.93 -8.25 11.92
CA LYS A 93 -8.58 -8.18 13.34
C LYS A 93 -7.98 -6.82 13.63
N VAL A 94 -8.63 -6.05 14.49
CA VAL A 94 -8.18 -4.70 14.89
C VAL A 94 -7.67 -4.74 16.32
N LYS A 95 -6.43 -4.28 16.54
CA LYS A 95 -5.84 -4.10 17.87
C LYS A 95 -5.37 -2.66 18.02
N PHE A 96 -5.70 -2.00 19.12
CA PHE A 96 -5.27 -0.62 19.36
C PHE A 96 -5.13 -0.33 20.84
N LYS A 97 -4.34 0.70 21.15
CA LYS A 97 -4.13 1.23 22.49
C LYS A 97 -4.13 2.76 22.46
N LYS A 98 -4.51 3.37 23.59
CA LYS A 98 -4.35 4.82 23.79
C LYS A 98 -2.86 5.19 23.75
N ILE A 99 -2.56 6.37 23.26
CA ILE A 99 -1.19 6.93 23.20
C ILE A 99 -1.16 8.33 23.79
N ASN A 100 0.06 8.84 24.04
CA ASN A 100 0.24 10.21 24.48
C ASN A 100 -0.34 11.19 23.44
N THR A 101 -1.27 12.05 23.89
CA THR A 101 -1.99 13.01 23.05
C THR A 101 -1.07 13.95 22.28
N LEU A 102 0.00 14.46 22.90
CA LEU A 102 0.92 15.39 22.26
C LEU A 102 1.66 14.70 21.09
N GLN A 103 2.14 13.48 21.31
CA GLN A 103 2.85 12.72 20.28
C GLN A 103 1.91 12.28 19.15
N GLY A 104 0.70 11.82 19.48
CA GLY A 104 -0.34 11.48 18.49
C GLY A 104 -0.74 12.67 17.64
N LYS A 105 -1.02 13.83 18.26
CA LYS A 105 -1.34 15.08 17.58
C LYS A 105 -0.22 15.53 16.65
N LYS A 106 1.04 15.48 17.11
CA LYS A 106 2.21 15.87 16.29
C LYS A 106 2.36 15.01 15.04
N LEU A 107 2.15 13.70 15.15
CA LEU A 107 2.18 12.79 14.01
C LEU A 107 1.03 13.10 13.02
N PHE A 108 -0.20 13.23 13.52
CA PHE A 108 -1.37 13.58 12.70
C PHE A 108 -1.19 14.90 11.94
N GLN A 109 -0.71 15.93 12.64
CA GLN A 109 -0.50 17.25 12.05
C GLN A 109 0.57 17.22 10.97
N TYR A 110 1.67 16.48 11.19
CA TYR A 110 2.72 16.36 10.19
C TYR A 110 2.19 15.76 8.88
N VAL A 111 1.49 14.62 8.95
CA VAL A 111 0.95 13.95 7.76
C VAL A 111 -0.10 14.81 7.04
N ASN A 112 -0.97 15.50 7.78
CA ASN A 112 -1.97 16.37 7.16
C ASN A 112 -1.35 17.63 6.52
N LYS A 113 -0.24 18.14 7.05
CA LYS A 113 0.45 19.34 6.53
C LYS A 113 1.51 19.06 5.47
N SER A 114 1.90 17.81 5.28
CA SER A 114 2.99 17.44 4.34
C SER A 114 2.59 17.48 2.88
N ALA A 115 1.36 17.91 2.55
CA ALA A 115 0.78 17.87 1.20
C ALA A 115 0.77 16.46 0.57
N LEU A 116 0.78 15.41 1.41
CA LEU A 116 0.69 14.02 0.95
C LEU A 116 -0.58 13.81 0.10
N TRP A 117 -1.70 14.36 0.54
CA TRP A 117 -3.01 14.19 -0.10
C TRP A 117 -3.21 15.02 -1.38
N THR A 118 -2.24 15.86 -1.73
CA THR A 118 -2.28 16.64 -2.98
C THR A 118 -1.35 16.06 -4.04
N LEU A 119 -0.71 14.92 -3.77
CA LEU A 119 0.13 14.25 -4.75
C LEU A 119 -0.74 13.65 -5.87
N ASN A 120 -0.28 13.78 -7.11
CA ASN A 120 -0.95 13.16 -8.25
C ASN A 120 -0.62 11.65 -8.28
N PRO A 121 -1.61 10.74 -8.15
CA PRO A 121 -1.39 9.31 -8.20
C PRO A 121 -0.71 8.82 -9.49
N ASP A 122 -1.01 9.44 -10.64
CA ASP A 122 -0.43 9.05 -11.93
C ASP A 122 1.06 9.35 -11.95
N SER A 123 1.44 10.55 -11.47
CA SER A 123 2.85 10.94 -11.37
C SER A 123 3.63 10.05 -10.40
N LEU A 124 3.03 9.64 -9.29
CA LEU A 124 3.69 8.76 -8.30
C LEU A 124 4.00 7.37 -8.86
N ASN A 125 3.29 6.96 -9.91
CA ASN A 125 3.36 5.62 -10.47
C ASN A 125 3.84 5.61 -11.94
N ASP A 126 4.26 6.75 -12.50
CA ASP A 126 4.81 6.81 -13.87
C ASP A 126 6.16 6.08 -13.95
N GLN A 127 6.18 4.98 -14.70
CA GLN A 127 7.36 4.12 -14.83
C GLN A 127 8.29 4.57 -15.96
N ARG A 128 7.95 5.68 -16.64
CA ARG A 128 8.70 6.19 -17.79
C ARG A 128 9.66 7.27 -17.32
N VAL A 129 10.91 7.18 -17.77
CA VAL A 129 11.98 8.15 -17.50
C VAL A 129 12.60 8.59 -18.81
N ARG A 130 13.12 9.81 -18.86
CA ARG A 130 13.97 10.25 -19.98
C ARG A 130 15.42 10.00 -19.63
N ASP A 131 16.16 9.36 -20.53
CA ASP A 131 17.61 9.22 -20.39
C ASP A 131 18.34 10.56 -20.65
N GLU A 132 19.66 10.58 -20.46
CA GLU A 132 20.52 11.76 -20.69
C GLU A 132 20.45 12.30 -22.13
N LYS A 133 19.97 11.48 -23.08
CA LYS A 133 19.77 11.83 -24.49
C LYS A 133 18.32 12.25 -24.78
N GLY A 134 17.47 12.35 -23.76
CA GLY A 134 16.08 12.77 -23.85
C GLY A 134 15.11 11.69 -24.33
N LYS A 135 15.58 10.45 -24.56
CA LYS A 135 14.75 9.32 -25.01
C LYS A 135 13.98 8.74 -23.84
N LEU A 136 12.71 8.45 -24.07
CA LEU A 136 11.85 7.81 -23.07
C LEU A 136 12.22 6.32 -22.93
N GLN A 137 12.50 5.89 -21.71
CA GLN A 137 12.74 4.51 -21.32
C GLN A 137 11.70 4.10 -20.26
N GLU A 138 11.24 2.87 -20.33
CA GLU A 138 10.32 2.30 -19.34
C GLU A 138 11.13 1.47 -18.33
N ILE A 139 11.02 1.82 -17.05
CA ILE A 139 11.64 1.06 -15.96
C ILE A 139 10.69 -0.08 -15.57
N LYS A 140 11.14 -1.32 -15.78
CA LYS A 140 10.42 -2.51 -15.34
C LYS A 140 10.87 -2.92 -13.95
N VAL A 141 9.94 -2.92 -13.01
CA VAL A 141 10.14 -3.45 -11.66
C VAL A 141 9.56 -4.86 -11.60
N TYR A 142 10.44 -5.85 -11.47
CA TYR A 142 10.05 -7.28 -11.44
C TYR A 142 9.64 -7.76 -10.04
N ASP A 143 10.12 -7.07 -9.01
CA ASP A 143 9.74 -7.29 -7.62
C ASP A 143 9.64 -5.94 -6.92
N GLY A 144 8.47 -5.64 -6.39
CA GLY A 144 8.15 -4.33 -5.85
C GLY A 144 7.20 -4.42 -4.67
N SER A 145 7.08 -3.32 -3.94
CA SER A 145 6.01 -3.18 -2.95
C SER A 145 5.12 -2.00 -3.31
N ASN A 146 3.82 -2.15 -3.09
CA ASN A 146 2.89 -1.05 -3.11
C ASN A 146 2.78 -0.47 -1.71
N ASN A 147 3.10 0.81 -1.57
CA ASN A 147 2.98 1.53 -0.31
C ASN A 147 1.69 2.34 -0.37
N VAL A 148 0.80 2.15 0.59
CA VAL A 148 -0.53 2.76 0.58
C VAL A 148 -0.74 3.54 1.87
N PHE A 149 -1.17 4.79 1.73
CA PHE A 149 -1.67 5.64 2.81
C PHE A 149 -3.16 5.86 2.63
N GLU A 150 -3.88 5.78 3.74
CA GLU A 150 -5.31 6.05 3.78
C GLU A 150 -5.65 7.05 4.89
N LYS A 151 -6.45 8.06 4.57
CA LYS A 151 -7.09 8.95 5.53
C LYS A 151 -8.57 8.62 5.56
N ILE A 152 -8.98 8.02 6.67
CA ILE A 152 -10.31 7.52 6.90
C ILE A 152 -11.01 8.46 7.86
N THR A 153 -12.23 8.86 7.52
CA THR A 153 -13.15 9.59 8.38
C THR A 153 -14.44 8.78 8.53
N SER A 154 -15.40 9.27 9.31
CA SER A 154 -16.72 8.65 9.38
C SER A 154 -17.47 8.66 8.04
N PHE A 155 -17.09 9.55 7.11
CA PHE A 155 -17.83 9.79 5.86
C PHE A 155 -17.09 9.36 4.60
N ASP A 156 -15.75 9.40 4.63
CA ASP A 156 -14.93 9.27 3.43
C ASP A 156 -13.59 8.59 3.72
N CYS A 157 -12.98 8.02 2.67
CA CYS A 157 -11.65 7.44 2.67
C CYS A 157 -10.84 8.00 1.49
N LEU A 158 -9.81 8.78 1.79
CA LEU A 158 -8.83 9.24 0.80
C LEU A 158 -7.64 8.30 0.77
N THR A 159 -7.29 7.80 -0.41
CA THR A 159 -6.17 6.87 -0.60
C THR A 159 -5.12 7.48 -1.51
N ILE A 160 -3.85 7.33 -1.14
CA ILE A 160 -2.70 7.65 -1.98
C ILE A 160 -1.71 6.49 -1.95
N GLN A 161 -1.20 6.12 -3.12
CA GLN A 161 -0.33 4.95 -3.25
C GLN A 161 0.86 5.23 -4.15
N ALA A 162 1.98 4.59 -3.84
CA ALA A 162 3.18 4.62 -4.65
C ALA A 162 3.77 3.21 -4.75
N TYR A 163 3.91 2.75 -6.00
CA TYR A 163 4.54 1.48 -6.34
C TYR A 163 6.05 1.62 -6.38
N ALA A 164 6.74 0.80 -5.57
CA ALA A 164 8.20 0.72 -5.44
C ALA A 164 8.94 2.08 -5.45
N PRO A 165 8.50 3.09 -4.67
CA PRO A 165 8.96 4.47 -4.83
C PRO A 165 10.47 4.64 -4.62
N GLU A 166 11.11 3.79 -3.80
CA GLU A 166 12.56 3.79 -3.61
C GLU A 166 13.33 3.40 -4.85
N VAL A 167 12.82 2.43 -5.61
CA VAL A 167 13.49 1.93 -6.83
C VAL A 167 13.48 3.05 -7.87
N PHE A 168 12.33 3.67 -8.10
CA PHE A 168 12.21 4.77 -9.04
C PHE A 168 13.04 6.01 -8.65
N ILE A 169 13.25 6.29 -7.36
CA ILE A 169 14.11 7.40 -6.94
C ILE A 169 15.60 7.11 -7.12
N LYS A 170 16.03 5.86 -6.90
CA LYS A 170 17.42 5.46 -7.15
C LYS A 170 17.77 5.61 -8.64
N GLU A 171 16.85 5.20 -9.51
CA GLU A 171 17.00 5.30 -10.96
C GLU A 171 16.73 6.72 -11.49
N TYR A 172 15.90 7.51 -10.79
CA TYR A 172 15.54 8.87 -11.20
C TYR A 172 15.35 9.84 -10.02
N GLN A 173 16.41 10.59 -9.71
CA GLN A 173 16.46 11.44 -8.52
C GLN A 173 15.57 12.69 -8.57
N LEU A 174 14.86 13.01 -9.66
CA LEU A 174 14.14 14.28 -9.80
C LEU A 174 12.65 14.23 -9.45
N ASP A 175 12.11 13.06 -9.09
CA ASP A 175 10.69 12.96 -8.71
C ASP A 175 10.43 13.48 -7.29
N ASN A 176 10.09 14.76 -7.20
CA ASN A 176 9.73 15.43 -5.95
C ASN A 176 8.47 14.84 -5.29
N GLY A 177 7.55 14.26 -6.07
CA GLY A 177 6.32 13.65 -5.55
C GLY A 177 6.65 12.37 -4.79
N ARG A 178 7.42 11.47 -5.39
CA ARG A 178 7.88 10.23 -4.75
C ARG A 178 8.77 10.52 -3.54
N LYS A 179 9.66 11.52 -3.64
CA LYS A 179 10.53 11.90 -2.51
C LYS A 179 9.70 12.35 -1.32
N LYS A 180 8.67 13.16 -1.57
CA LYS A 180 7.72 13.61 -0.55
C LYS A 180 6.94 12.44 0.03
N PHE A 181 6.43 11.53 -0.80
CA PHE A 181 5.74 10.32 -0.33
C PHE A 181 6.62 9.50 0.62
N ILE A 182 7.86 9.21 0.22
CA ILE A 182 8.84 8.48 1.04
C ILE A 182 9.13 9.22 2.35
N ALA A 183 9.38 10.52 2.30
CA ALA A 183 9.67 11.30 3.50
C ALA A 183 8.52 11.24 4.52
N VAL A 184 7.28 11.32 4.04
CA VAL A 184 6.08 11.20 4.90
C VAL A 184 5.94 9.79 5.45
N ARG A 185 6.15 8.76 4.63
CA ARG A 185 6.18 7.37 5.06
C ARG A 185 7.18 7.12 6.17
N ASP A 186 8.43 7.49 5.94
CA ASP A 186 9.53 7.20 6.84
C ASP A 186 9.34 7.96 8.17
N TYR A 187 8.87 9.21 8.11
CA TYR A 187 8.48 9.95 9.30
C TYR A 187 7.34 9.25 10.04
N PHE A 188 6.28 8.84 9.33
CA PHE A 188 5.13 8.18 9.92
C PHE A 188 5.53 6.89 10.65
N LEU A 189 6.25 6.00 9.97
CA LEU A 189 6.69 4.72 10.52
C LEU A 189 7.67 4.90 11.68
N SER A 190 8.62 5.82 11.55
CA SER A 190 9.60 6.12 12.61
C SER A 190 8.92 6.64 13.87
N ARG A 191 7.96 7.57 13.74
CA ARG A 191 7.20 8.08 14.88
C ARG A 191 6.23 7.05 15.42
N TYR A 192 5.54 6.32 14.56
CA TYR A 192 4.62 5.26 14.96
C TYR A 192 5.29 4.23 15.86
N ARG A 193 6.52 3.80 15.56
CA ARG A 193 7.28 2.84 16.38
C ARG A 193 7.61 3.36 17.78
N LYS A 194 7.70 4.68 17.97
CA LYS A 194 8.05 5.32 19.25
C LYS A 194 6.84 5.61 20.17
N LEU A 195 5.62 5.41 19.67
CA LEU A 195 4.35 5.55 20.40
C LEU A 195 3.96 4.26 21.15
#